data_AF-A0A916RJT2-F1
#
_entry.id   AF-A0A916RJT2-F1
#
_cell.length_a   1.000
_cell.length_b   1.000
_cell.length_c   1.000
_cell.angle_alpha   90.00
_cell.angle_beta   90.00
_cell.angle_gamma   90.00
#
_symmetry.space_group_name_H-M   'P 1'
#
loop_
_entity.id
_entity.type
_entity.pdbx_description
1 polymer ?
#
loop_
_entity_poly.entity_id
_entity_poly.type
_entity_poly.pdbx_seq_one_letter_code
_entity_poly.pdbx_strand_id
1 'polypeptide(L)'
;MKLISAKLQALAIASALTLVWAAESPAQTDVDNTPRSAPSHLNSNERAAANQRLEFDVASIREVAPDSPSTSNIDLDPSDYFRYKGGPVVATGLLINYIIFAFKIADTSQYPLIAAQLPKWAQAERYQLEARSPIANPTKDQIRLMVQTLLADRFHLKLHTAMRDGRVYELKVRPQGPGPQLKQYQGTPLCGVVSAVSPKPAGSRVPAPSCGILFWKNNDLQHMRIMDQSMTEIAGTLSLLGGRVGEMDPLPVMNRTGLTGKWVLNLDFARERTGPSAPADESLSLPGPDFIQALSDQAGLVLTKGIGKVPSYVIDHVEPASPN
;
A
#
# COMPACT_ATOMS: atom_id res chain seq x y z
N MET A 1 33.33 12.60 -50.01
CA MET A 1 32.91 12.17 -51.36
C MET A 1 33.34 10.69 -51.51
N LYS A 2 32.42 9.72 -51.37
CA LYS A 2 31.79 8.92 -52.46
C LYS A 2 32.84 8.29 -53.40
N LEU A 3 32.94 6.99 -53.69
CA LEU A 3 32.10 5.80 -53.51
C LEU A 3 32.93 4.52 -53.81
N ILE A 4 32.50 3.40 -53.24
CA ILE A 4 32.93 1.97 -53.33
C ILE A 4 32.77 1.43 -54.79
N SER A 5 33.75 0.77 -55.41
CA SER A 5 34.01 -0.71 -55.52
C SER A 5 32.80 -1.56 -55.98
N ALA A 6 32.88 -2.70 -56.65
CA ALA A 6 33.79 -3.41 -57.56
C ALA A 6 32.99 -4.69 -57.92
N LYS A 7 33.03 -5.16 -59.17
CA LYS A 7 32.51 -6.47 -59.58
C LYS A 7 33.68 -7.32 -60.06
N LEU A 8 33.78 -8.57 -59.62
CA LEU A 8 34.09 -9.71 -60.50
C LEU A 8 33.83 -11.04 -59.80
N GLN A 9 33.23 -11.96 -60.57
CA GLN A 9 32.86 -13.33 -60.20
C GLN A 9 33.90 -14.35 -60.64
N ALA A 10 33.77 -15.56 -60.04
CA ALA A 10 34.03 -16.90 -60.59
C ALA A 10 35.48 -17.43 -60.51
N LEU A 11 35.76 -18.73 -60.34
CA LEU A 11 35.02 -19.97 -60.59
C LEU A 11 35.61 -21.13 -59.72
N ALA A 12 34.89 -22.23 -59.66
CA ALA A 12 35.07 -23.44 -58.84
C ALA A 12 36.29 -24.34 -59.13
N ILE A 13 36.53 -25.33 -58.25
CA ILE A 13 36.64 -26.79 -58.51
C ILE A 13 37.21 -27.48 -57.23
N ALA A 14 36.61 -28.59 -56.77
CA ALA A 14 37.36 -29.81 -56.40
C ALA A 14 36.44 -30.96 -55.92
N SER A 15 36.78 -32.15 -56.41
CA SER A 15 36.11 -33.44 -56.27
C SER A 15 36.54 -34.21 -55.01
N ALA A 16 35.78 -35.28 -54.75
CA ALA A 16 35.81 -36.19 -53.61
C ALA A 16 37.03 -37.15 -53.52
N LEU A 17 37.37 -37.66 -52.31
CA LEU A 17 37.15 -39.04 -51.84
C LEU A 17 37.90 -39.38 -50.52
N THR A 18 37.16 -40.02 -49.59
CA THR A 18 37.51 -41.12 -48.63
C THR A 18 38.37 -40.95 -47.34
N LEU A 19 37.67 -41.29 -46.23
CA LEU A 19 38.00 -42.20 -45.09
C LEU A 19 39.09 -41.81 -44.06
N VAL A 20 38.73 -41.59 -42.79
CA VAL A 20 38.65 -42.55 -41.66
C VAL A 20 38.30 -41.79 -40.35
N TRP A 21 37.54 -42.44 -39.47
CA TRP A 21 37.02 -42.04 -38.16
C TRP A 21 38.03 -41.52 -37.11
N ALA A 22 37.59 -40.53 -36.28
CA ALA A 22 37.45 -40.68 -34.82
C ALA A 22 36.88 -39.41 -34.11
N ALA A 23 36.00 -39.67 -33.14
CA ALA A 23 35.68 -38.91 -31.92
C ALA A 23 34.67 -37.72 -31.93
N GLU A 24 33.69 -37.89 -31.03
CA GLU A 24 32.82 -36.96 -30.29
C GLU A 24 32.24 -35.69 -30.93
N SER A 25 30.91 -35.62 -30.97
CA SER A 25 30.12 -34.39 -31.17
C SER A 25 29.50 -33.90 -29.86
N PRO A 26 29.53 -32.59 -29.57
CA PRO A 26 28.46 -31.94 -28.83
C PRO A 26 27.61 -31.08 -29.78
N ALA A 27 26.31 -31.38 -29.82
CA ALA A 27 25.32 -30.70 -30.64
C ALA A 27 24.98 -29.30 -30.10
N GLN A 28 24.85 -28.35 -31.04
CA GLN A 28 24.41 -26.97 -30.84
C GLN A 28 22.92 -26.90 -30.47
N THR A 29 22.60 -26.07 -29.47
CA THR A 29 21.22 -25.65 -29.15
C THR A 29 20.87 -24.40 -29.94
N ASP A 30 19.85 -24.52 -30.78
CA ASP A 30 19.20 -23.42 -31.49
C ASP A 30 18.14 -22.75 -30.60
N VAL A 31 17.91 -21.46 -30.87
CA VAL A 31 17.18 -20.51 -30.04
C VAL A 31 15.67 -20.65 -30.23
N ASP A 32 14.93 -21.02 -29.16
CA ASP A 32 13.46 -20.98 -29.15
C ASP A 32 12.93 -19.74 -28.40
N ASN A 33 11.92 -19.14 -29.01
CA ASN A 33 11.39 -17.81 -28.75
C ASN A 33 10.02 -17.98 -28.07
N THR A 34 9.97 -17.99 -26.73
CA THR A 34 8.73 -18.14 -25.94
C THR A 34 8.54 -16.98 -24.95
N PRO A 35 7.30 -16.46 -24.75
CA PRO A 35 7.05 -15.38 -23.79
C PRO A 35 7.23 -15.88 -22.35
N ARG A 36 8.01 -15.15 -21.55
CA ARG A 36 8.20 -15.41 -20.11
C ARG A 36 6.86 -15.30 -19.38
N SER A 37 6.31 -16.44 -18.99
CA SER A 37 5.20 -16.57 -18.05
C SER A 37 5.54 -16.01 -16.66
N ALA A 38 4.57 -15.33 -16.05
CA ALA A 38 4.60 -14.84 -14.67
C ALA A 38 4.90 -15.96 -13.65
N PRO A 39 5.47 -15.66 -12.47
CA PRO A 39 5.79 -16.69 -11.48
C PRO A 39 4.51 -17.25 -10.86
N SER A 40 4.15 -18.48 -11.24
CA SER A 40 3.10 -19.27 -10.62
C SER A 40 3.71 -20.20 -9.57
N HIS A 41 3.79 -19.75 -8.32
CA HIS A 41 4.04 -20.64 -7.19
C HIS A 41 2.88 -20.53 -6.20
N LEU A 42 1.78 -21.18 -6.55
CA LEU A 42 0.84 -21.69 -5.57
C LEU A 42 0.64 -23.18 -5.88
N ASN A 43 0.98 -24.03 -4.92
CA ASN A 43 0.82 -25.47 -4.99
C ASN A 43 -0.68 -25.86 -4.96
N SER A 44 -0.99 -27.12 -5.27
CA SER A 44 -2.37 -27.63 -5.37
C SER A 44 -3.19 -27.45 -4.08
N ASN A 45 -2.55 -27.45 -2.91
CA ASN A 45 -3.20 -27.24 -1.62
C ASN A 45 -3.50 -25.75 -1.36
N GLU A 46 -2.63 -24.86 -1.83
CA GLU A 46 -2.86 -23.40 -1.79
C GLU A 46 -3.96 -22.98 -2.77
N ARG A 47 -4.07 -23.65 -3.93
CA ARG A 47 -5.21 -23.47 -4.86
C ARG A 47 -6.52 -24.02 -4.28
N ALA A 48 -6.46 -25.12 -3.52
CA ALA A 48 -7.63 -25.68 -2.84
C ALA A 48 -8.10 -24.83 -1.65
N ALA A 49 -7.17 -24.24 -0.88
CA ALA A 49 -7.47 -23.28 0.18
C ALA A 49 -7.96 -21.93 -0.39
N ALA A 50 -7.44 -21.49 -1.53
CA ALA A 50 -7.96 -20.33 -2.27
C ALA A 50 -9.38 -20.57 -2.83
N ASN A 51 -9.80 -21.84 -2.96
CA ASN A 51 -11.14 -22.24 -3.43
C ASN A 51 -12.13 -22.54 -2.30
N GLN A 52 -11.70 -22.54 -1.03
CA GLN A 52 -12.63 -22.60 0.09
C GLN A 52 -13.03 -21.17 0.45
N ARG A 53 -14.29 -20.83 0.14
CA ARG A 53 -14.94 -19.63 0.65
C ARG A 53 -14.90 -19.68 2.19
N LEU A 54 -13.98 -18.95 2.80
CA LEU A 54 -13.95 -18.83 4.25
C LEU A 54 -15.13 -17.97 4.70
N GLU A 55 -15.91 -18.49 5.62
CA GLU A 55 -17.10 -17.85 6.19
C GLU A 55 -17.16 -18.06 7.70
N PHE A 56 -17.95 -17.22 8.36
CA PHE A 56 -18.25 -17.39 9.79
C PHE A 56 -19.34 -18.44 9.97
N ASP A 57 -19.25 -19.25 11.03
CA ASP A 57 -20.33 -20.21 11.39
C ASP A 57 -21.64 -19.49 11.70
N VAL A 58 -21.51 -18.34 12.37
CA VAL A 58 -22.61 -17.44 12.71
C VAL A 58 -22.09 -16.03 12.56
N ALA A 59 -22.81 -15.19 11.83
CA ALA A 59 -22.51 -13.76 11.73
C ALA A 59 -23.79 -12.94 11.72
N SER A 60 -23.80 -11.91 12.56
CA SER A 60 -24.75 -10.82 12.53
C SER A 60 -24.02 -9.53 12.14
N ILE A 61 -24.58 -8.81 11.17
CA ILE A 61 -24.19 -7.43 10.87
C ILE A 61 -25.45 -6.58 10.88
N ARG A 62 -25.44 -5.53 11.71
CA ARG A 62 -26.62 -4.67 11.92
C ARG A 62 -26.21 -3.21 11.90
N GLU A 63 -27.06 -2.38 11.33
CA GLU A 63 -26.90 -0.93 11.41
C GLU A 63 -26.98 -0.50 12.88
N VAL A 64 -26.15 0.47 13.25
CA VAL A 64 -26.13 1.06 14.59
C VAL A 64 -26.15 2.58 14.49
N ALA A 65 -26.60 3.25 15.55
CA ALA A 65 -26.71 4.70 15.58
C ALA A 65 -25.35 5.38 15.30
N PRO A 66 -25.32 6.55 14.66
CA PRO A 66 -24.09 7.27 14.31
C PRO A 66 -23.12 7.51 15.48
N ASP A 67 -23.65 7.67 16.69
CA ASP A 67 -22.93 7.93 17.95
C ASP A 67 -22.60 6.66 18.74
N SER A 68 -22.91 5.47 18.20
CA SER A 68 -22.64 4.20 18.87
C SER A 68 -21.13 4.04 19.17
N PRO A 69 -20.76 3.62 20.40
CA PRO A 69 -19.37 3.43 20.78
C PRO A 69 -18.67 2.46 19.84
N SER A 70 -17.46 2.80 19.39
CA SER A 70 -16.63 1.90 18.59
C SER A 70 -16.09 0.76 19.46
N THR A 71 -16.91 -0.25 19.72
CA THR A 71 -16.46 -1.50 20.36
C THR A 71 -15.96 -2.45 19.28
N SER A 72 -14.67 -2.74 19.32
CA SER A 72 -14.06 -3.71 18.41
C SER A 72 -12.99 -4.49 19.16
N ASN A 73 -12.85 -5.78 18.86
CA ASN A 73 -11.71 -6.61 19.30
C ASN A 73 -10.79 -7.02 18.12
N ILE A 74 -11.12 -6.55 16.92
CA ILE A 74 -10.26 -6.49 15.75
C ILE A 74 -10.07 -5.02 15.34
N ASP A 75 -8.98 -4.71 14.64
CA ASP A 75 -8.77 -3.39 14.05
C ASP A 75 -9.22 -3.42 12.59
N LEU A 76 -10.17 -2.55 12.22
CA LEU A 76 -10.66 -2.37 10.85
C LEU A 76 -9.67 -1.55 10.01
N ASP A 77 -8.43 -2.02 9.95
CA ASP A 77 -7.30 -1.41 9.25
C ASP A 77 -6.55 -2.43 8.37
N PRO A 78 -5.76 -1.96 7.38
CA PRO A 78 -5.04 -2.85 6.48
C PRO A 78 -3.74 -3.42 7.07
N SER A 79 -3.33 -3.02 8.27
CA SER A 79 -2.07 -3.46 8.89
C SER A 79 -2.11 -4.93 9.32
N ASP A 80 -0.95 -5.54 9.50
CA ASP A 80 -0.88 -6.92 10.01
C ASP A 80 -0.92 -7.01 11.54
N TYR A 81 -1.07 -5.88 12.23
CA TYR A 81 -1.29 -5.89 13.67
C TYR A 81 -2.62 -6.57 14.01
N PHE A 82 -2.59 -7.53 14.93
CA PHE A 82 -3.75 -8.32 15.27
C PHE A 82 -3.90 -8.49 16.78
N ARG A 83 -4.80 -7.67 17.36
CA ARG A 83 -5.08 -7.67 18.81
C ARG A 83 -6.07 -8.74 19.27
N TYR A 84 -6.71 -9.43 18.34
CA TYR A 84 -7.69 -10.46 18.63
C TYR A 84 -7.07 -11.63 19.40
N LYS A 85 -7.74 -12.08 20.47
CA LYS A 85 -7.26 -13.15 21.37
C LYS A 85 -8.18 -14.38 21.37
N GLY A 86 -9.05 -14.51 20.37
CA GLY A 86 -10.08 -15.55 20.31
C GLY A 86 -11.43 -15.06 20.84
N GLY A 87 -12.44 -15.95 20.77
CA GLY A 87 -13.83 -15.65 21.13
C GLY A 87 -14.69 -15.27 19.92
N PRO A 88 -15.76 -14.47 20.10
CA PRO A 88 -16.48 -13.85 18.99
C PRO A 88 -15.67 -12.71 18.38
N VAL A 89 -15.71 -12.57 17.06
CA VAL A 89 -15.22 -11.37 16.34
C VAL A 89 -16.26 -10.28 16.51
N VAL A 90 -15.85 -9.14 17.08
CA VAL A 90 -16.70 -7.97 17.28
C VAL A 90 -16.03 -6.76 16.68
N ALA A 91 -16.76 -6.01 15.87
CA ALA A 91 -16.29 -4.74 15.32
C ALA A 91 -17.45 -3.76 15.13
N THR A 92 -17.17 -2.48 15.30
CA THR A 92 -18.10 -1.39 14.97
C THR A 92 -17.37 -0.37 14.10
N GLY A 93 -17.95 0.00 12.96
CA GLY A 93 -17.33 0.94 12.01
C GLY A 93 -18.25 1.32 10.85
N LEU A 94 -17.78 2.24 10.01
CA LEU A 94 -18.46 2.57 8.75
C LEU A 94 -18.30 1.41 7.76
N LEU A 95 -19.22 1.27 6.80
CA LEU A 95 -19.12 0.23 5.76
C LEU A 95 -17.77 0.26 5.03
N ILE A 96 -17.25 1.45 4.73
CA ILE A 96 -15.94 1.61 4.09
C ILE A 96 -14.79 1.04 4.93
N ASN A 97 -14.87 1.05 6.26
CA ASN A 97 -13.83 0.48 7.12
C ASN A 97 -13.79 -1.05 6.98
N TYR A 98 -14.95 -1.71 6.86
CA TYR A 98 -15.02 -3.14 6.59
C TYR A 98 -14.45 -3.47 5.21
N ILE A 99 -14.75 -2.67 4.18
CA ILE A 99 -14.19 -2.86 2.83
C ILE A 99 -12.66 -2.72 2.84
N ILE A 100 -12.14 -1.64 3.42
CA ILE A 100 -10.68 -1.40 3.52
C ILE A 100 -9.98 -2.54 4.26
N PHE A 101 -10.57 -2.98 5.39
CA PHE A 101 -10.05 -4.08 6.18
C PHE A 101 -10.05 -5.39 5.38
N ALA A 102 -11.20 -5.76 4.82
CA ALA A 102 -11.43 -7.04 4.15
C ALA A 102 -10.51 -7.21 2.94
N PHE A 103 -10.34 -6.17 2.12
CA PHE A 103 -9.49 -6.21 0.92
C PHE A 103 -8.04 -5.76 1.17
N LYS A 104 -7.65 -5.53 2.43
CA LYS A 104 -6.29 -5.10 2.84
C LYS A 104 -5.79 -3.90 2.02
N ILE A 105 -6.64 -2.88 1.88
CA ILE A 105 -6.34 -1.69 1.08
C ILE A 105 -5.37 -0.80 1.87
N ALA A 106 -4.07 -1.02 1.70
CA ALA A 106 -3.02 -0.32 2.46
C ALA A 106 -2.70 1.08 1.91
N ASP A 107 -2.95 1.32 0.63
CA ASP A 107 -2.77 2.63 0.02
C ASP A 107 -3.93 3.56 0.40
N THR A 108 -3.67 4.43 1.37
CA THR A 108 -4.66 5.38 1.89
C THR A 108 -5.12 6.41 0.86
N SER A 109 -4.40 6.60 -0.25
CA SER A 109 -4.82 7.45 -1.37
C SER A 109 -6.10 6.95 -2.05
N GLN A 110 -6.40 5.64 -1.91
CA GLN A 110 -7.59 5.03 -2.48
C GLN A 110 -8.86 5.32 -1.68
N TYR A 111 -8.74 5.71 -0.41
CA TYR A 111 -9.92 5.81 0.47
C TYR A 111 -10.93 6.85 -0.01
N PRO A 112 -10.52 8.08 -0.41
CA PRO A 112 -11.46 9.05 -0.98
C PRO A 112 -12.10 8.58 -2.29
N LEU A 113 -11.35 7.84 -3.13
CA LEU A 113 -11.85 7.31 -4.40
C LEU A 113 -12.90 6.21 -4.19
N ILE A 114 -12.70 5.36 -3.17
CA ILE A 114 -13.67 4.32 -2.78
C ILE A 114 -14.90 4.99 -2.15
N ALA A 115 -14.71 5.95 -1.25
CA ALA A 115 -15.80 6.68 -0.61
C ALA A 115 -16.71 7.38 -1.63
N ALA A 116 -16.12 7.98 -2.68
CA ALA A 116 -16.86 8.66 -3.73
C ALA A 116 -17.71 7.71 -4.61
N GLN A 117 -17.38 6.41 -4.66
CA GLN A 117 -18.14 5.40 -5.39
C GLN A 117 -19.31 4.84 -4.59
N LEU A 118 -19.29 4.98 -3.26
CA LEU A 118 -20.36 4.48 -2.40
C LEU A 118 -21.63 5.35 -2.55
N PRO A 119 -22.83 4.74 -2.56
CA PRO A 119 -24.08 5.47 -2.42
C PRO A 119 -24.10 6.31 -1.13
N LYS A 120 -24.89 7.39 -1.10
CA LYS A 120 -24.94 8.32 0.05
C LYS A 120 -25.19 7.64 1.39
N TRP A 121 -26.06 6.62 1.42
CA TRP A 121 -26.37 5.84 2.61
C TRP A 121 -25.11 5.15 3.17
N ALA A 122 -24.36 4.47 2.29
CA ALA A 122 -23.16 3.70 2.63
C ALA A 122 -21.97 4.55 3.09
N GLN A 123 -21.99 5.86 2.80
CA GLN A 123 -20.93 6.79 3.24
C GLN A 123 -21.05 7.15 4.72
N ALA A 124 -22.24 7.08 5.31
CA ALA A 124 -22.51 7.55 6.66
C ALA A 124 -22.92 6.43 7.64
N GLU A 125 -23.50 5.34 7.13
CA GLU A 125 -24.00 4.26 7.98
C GLU A 125 -22.88 3.49 8.69
N ARG A 126 -23.16 3.16 9.95
CA ARG A 126 -22.29 2.39 10.83
C ARG A 126 -22.90 1.03 11.08
N TYR A 127 -22.06 0.02 11.11
CA TYR A 127 -22.46 -1.36 11.31
C TYR A 127 -21.69 -1.98 12.47
N GLN A 128 -22.40 -2.77 13.27
CA GLN A 128 -21.82 -3.65 14.27
C GLN A 128 -21.81 -5.08 13.73
N LEU A 129 -20.61 -5.65 13.64
CA LEU A 129 -20.35 -7.05 13.35
C LEU A 129 -20.20 -7.81 14.66
N GLU A 130 -20.94 -8.92 14.78
CA GLU A 130 -20.74 -9.95 15.79
C GLU A 130 -20.74 -11.32 15.10
N ALA A 131 -19.60 -12.03 15.12
CA ALA A 131 -19.45 -13.28 14.39
C ALA A 131 -18.60 -14.32 15.13
N ARG A 132 -18.76 -15.59 14.76
CA ARG A 132 -17.96 -16.72 15.26
C ARG A 132 -17.22 -17.39 14.12
N SER A 133 -15.93 -17.55 14.30
CA SER A 133 -15.06 -18.26 13.36
C SER A 133 -15.09 -19.77 13.62
N PRO A 134 -15.22 -20.62 12.59
CA PRO A 134 -15.04 -22.08 12.73
C PRO A 134 -13.60 -22.46 13.11
N ILE A 135 -12.65 -21.58 12.79
CA ILE A 135 -11.25 -21.77 13.12
C ILE A 135 -11.04 -21.28 14.55
N ALA A 136 -10.45 -22.12 15.40
CA ALA A 136 -10.23 -21.80 16.82
C ALA A 136 -9.33 -20.57 17.03
N ASN A 137 -8.27 -20.44 16.23
CA ASN A 137 -7.33 -19.31 16.25
C ASN A 137 -7.11 -18.80 14.83
N PRO A 138 -8.08 -18.07 14.23
CA PRO A 138 -7.94 -17.55 12.89
C PRO A 138 -6.87 -16.47 12.85
N THR A 139 -6.10 -16.43 11.78
CA THR A 139 -5.22 -15.29 11.45
C THR A 139 -6.04 -14.07 11.05
N LYS A 140 -5.44 -12.87 11.09
CA LYS A 140 -6.12 -11.64 10.62
C LYS A 140 -6.55 -11.77 9.16
N ASP A 141 -5.72 -12.36 8.31
CA ASP A 141 -6.04 -12.58 6.90
C ASP A 141 -7.19 -13.58 6.71
N GLN A 142 -7.31 -14.61 7.55
CA GLN A 142 -8.49 -15.49 7.54
C GLN A 142 -9.76 -14.73 7.95
N ILE A 143 -9.70 -13.85 8.97
CA ILE A 143 -10.84 -12.98 9.31
C ILE A 143 -11.17 -12.03 8.17
N ARG A 144 -10.18 -11.46 7.48
CA ARG A 144 -10.42 -10.62 6.30
C ARG A 144 -11.21 -11.36 5.23
N LEU A 145 -10.83 -12.61 4.91
CA LEU A 145 -11.55 -13.45 3.95
C LEU A 145 -12.99 -13.75 4.42
N MET A 146 -13.20 -14.06 5.71
CA MET A 146 -14.55 -14.23 6.26
C MET A 146 -15.40 -12.96 6.18
N VAL A 147 -14.81 -11.78 6.40
CA VAL A 147 -15.49 -10.49 6.23
C VAL A 147 -15.75 -10.19 4.75
N GLN A 148 -14.85 -10.53 3.82
CA GLN A 148 -15.11 -10.42 2.38
C GLN A 148 -16.35 -11.23 1.99
N THR A 149 -16.43 -12.48 2.45
CA THR A 149 -17.60 -13.35 2.24
C THR A 149 -18.87 -12.72 2.80
N LEU A 150 -18.82 -12.24 4.05
CA LEU A 150 -19.96 -11.58 4.69
C LEU A 150 -20.45 -10.34 3.93
N LEU A 151 -19.53 -9.50 3.45
CA LEU A 151 -19.87 -8.31 2.66
C LEU A 151 -20.50 -8.69 1.31
N ALA A 152 -20.01 -9.76 0.69
CA ALA A 152 -20.59 -10.29 -0.55
C ALA A 152 -21.98 -10.89 -0.34
N ASP A 153 -22.27 -11.52 0.80
CA ASP A 153 -23.59 -12.11 1.07
C ASP A 153 -24.60 -11.08 1.55
N ARG A 154 -24.21 -10.20 2.48
CA ARG A 154 -25.15 -9.29 3.16
C ARG A 154 -25.38 -8.00 2.40
N PHE A 155 -24.35 -7.45 1.77
CA PHE A 155 -24.42 -6.18 1.05
C PHE A 155 -24.38 -6.37 -0.47
N HIS A 156 -24.34 -7.63 -0.93
CA HIS A 156 -24.08 -8.00 -2.33
C HIS A 156 -22.87 -7.27 -2.92
N LEU A 157 -21.86 -6.99 -2.08
CA LEU A 157 -20.70 -6.20 -2.47
C LEU A 157 -19.96 -6.90 -3.62
N LYS A 158 -19.87 -6.22 -4.76
CA LYS A 158 -19.01 -6.60 -5.87
C LYS A 158 -17.92 -5.55 -6.02
N LEU A 159 -16.68 -5.99 -5.88
CA LEU A 159 -15.49 -5.16 -5.98
C LEU A 159 -14.46 -5.86 -6.84
N HIS A 160 -13.82 -5.10 -7.73
CA HIS A 160 -12.66 -5.57 -8.48
C HIS A 160 -11.53 -4.54 -8.47
N THR A 161 -10.32 -4.99 -8.77
CA THR A 161 -9.17 -4.11 -8.97
C THR A 161 -8.98 -3.84 -10.46
N ALA A 162 -8.83 -2.57 -10.81
CA ALA A 162 -8.49 -2.14 -12.16
C ALA A 162 -7.22 -1.28 -12.13
N MET A 163 -6.39 -1.39 -13.15
CA MET A 163 -5.22 -0.51 -13.31
C MET A 163 -5.60 0.66 -14.21
N ARG A 164 -5.44 1.89 -13.72
CA ARG A 164 -5.70 3.10 -14.51
C ARG A 164 -4.43 3.90 -14.71
N ASP A 165 -4.19 4.35 -15.93
CA ASP A 165 -3.11 5.29 -16.22
C ASP A 165 -3.52 6.67 -15.70
N GLY A 166 -2.62 7.34 -14.99
CA GLY A 166 -2.88 8.64 -14.40
C GLY A 166 -1.61 9.42 -14.08
N ARG A 167 -1.78 10.71 -13.85
CA ARG A 167 -0.71 11.55 -13.30
C ARG A 167 -0.45 11.14 -11.86
N VAL A 168 0.81 10.91 -11.54
CA VAL A 168 1.26 10.48 -10.22
C VAL A 168 2.50 11.24 -9.80
N TYR A 169 2.77 11.24 -8.51
CA TYR A 169 4.13 11.40 -8.02
C TYR A 169 4.78 10.02 -7.91
N GLU A 170 6.01 9.89 -8.36
CA GLU A 170 6.85 8.72 -8.09
C GLU A 170 7.79 9.06 -6.93
N LEU A 171 7.65 8.33 -5.82
CA LEU A 171 8.52 8.42 -4.65
C LEU A 171 9.78 7.58 -4.90
N LYS A 172 10.94 8.24 -4.94
CA LYS A 172 12.24 7.62 -5.22
C LYS A 172 13.23 7.95 -4.12
N VAL A 173 14.28 7.13 -4.01
CA VAL A 173 15.46 7.49 -3.21
C VAL A 173 16.34 8.41 -4.06
N ARG A 174 16.84 9.49 -3.48
CA ARG A 174 17.80 10.39 -4.14
C ARG A 174 19.11 9.66 -4.44
N PRO A 175 19.94 10.14 -5.39
CA PRO A 175 21.21 9.47 -5.74
C PRO A 175 22.17 9.24 -4.56
N GLN A 176 22.14 10.10 -3.55
CA GLN A 176 22.97 9.99 -2.34
C GLN A 176 22.49 8.92 -1.35
N GLY A 177 21.38 8.24 -1.63
CA GLY A 177 20.77 7.23 -0.77
C GLY A 177 19.81 7.80 0.27
N PRO A 178 19.25 6.92 1.14
CA PRO A 178 18.37 7.31 2.24
C PRO A 178 19.02 8.34 3.16
N GLY A 179 18.23 9.32 3.59
CA GLY A 179 18.67 10.34 4.53
C GLY A 179 18.67 9.86 5.98
N PRO A 180 19.30 10.61 6.91
CA PRO A 180 19.46 10.20 8.31
C PRO A 180 18.15 10.04 9.08
N GLN A 181 17.06 10.65 8.61
CA GLN A 181 15.73 10.55 9.23
C GLN A 181 14.84 9.45 8.64
N LEU A 182 15.34 8.69 7.66
CA LEU A 182 14.70 7.48 7.15
C LEU A 182 15.50 6.26 7.60
N LYS A 183 14.96 5.52 8.58
CA LYS A 183 15.64 4.36 9.19
C LYS A 183 14.83 3.10 8.99
N GLN A 184 15.51 2.01 8.62
CA GLN A 184 14.85 0.71 8.57
C GLN A 184 14.42 0.33 9.98
N TYR A 185 13.17 -0.08 10.11
CA TYR A 185 12.60 -0.51 11.35
C TYR A 185 12.95 -1.98 11.60
N GLN A 186 13.74 -2.23 12.63
CA GLN A 186 14.19 -3.56 13.06
C GLN A 186 13.65 -3.95 14.44
N GLY A 187 12.74 -3.17 15.01
CA GLY A 187 12.18 -3.42 16.33
C GLY A 187 11.05 -4.44 16.31
N THR A 188 10.73 -4.98 17.50
CA THR A 188 9.47 -5.68 17.75
C THR A 188 8.32 -4.77 17.32
N PRO A 189 7.33 -5.24 16.53
CA PRO A 189 6.21 -4.41 16.08
C PRO A 189 5.66 -3.60 17.25
N LEU A 190 5.91 -2.29 17.22
CA LEU A 190 5.41 -1.38 18.25
C LEU A 190 3.88 -1.33 18.17
N CYS A 191 3.34 -1.57 16.97
CA CYS A 191 1.92 -1.77 16.75
C CYS A 191 1.39 -3.04 17.42
N GLY A 192 2.24 -4.04 17.68
CA GLY A 192 1.94 -5.37 18.23
C GLY A 192 1.51 -5.41 19.70
N VAL A 193 1.85 -4.38 20.47
CA VAL A 193 1.52 -4.27 21.89
C VAL A 193 1.26 -2.79 22.16
N VAL A 194 -0.01 -2.36 22.04
CA VAL A 194 -0.43 -1.06 22.58
C VAL A 194 -0.45 -1.15 24.10
N SER A 195 0.73 -1.20 24.71
CA SER A 195 0.88 -1.05 26.14
C SER A 195 1.15 0.42 26.40
N ALA A 196 0.53 1.02 27.41
CA ALA A 196 0.82 2.38 27.90
C ALA A 196 2.28 2.59 28.36
N VAL A 197 3.16 1.63 28.09
CA VAL A 197 4.54 1.49 28.55
C VAL A 197 5.53 1.40 27.39
N SER A 198 5.13 1.57 26.11
CA SER A 198 6.13 1.55 25.03
C SER A 198 7.19 2.63 25.32
N PRO A 199 8.48 2.27 25.40
CA PRO A 199 9.48 3.22 25.84
C PRO A 199 9.63 4.33 24.80
N LYS A 200 9.56 5.57 25.28
CA LYS A 200 9.92 6.75 24.53
C LYS A 200 11.36 6.58 24.02
N PRO A 201 11.64 6.65 22.71
CA PRO A 201 13.01 6.62 22.22
C PRO A 201 13.81 7.74 22.90
N ALA A 202 15.01 7.41 23.42
CA ALA A 202 15.86 8.38 24.11
C ALA A 202 16.09 9.62 23.22
N GLY A 203 15.89 10.82 23.79
CA GLY A 203 15.99 12.10 23.08
C GLY A 203 14.74 12.54 22.31
N SER A 204 13.70 11.71 22.22
CA SER A 204 12.43 12.10 21.59
C SER A 204 11.72 13.22 22.39
N ARG A 205 10.99 14.14 21.74
CA ARG A 205 9.98 15.00 22.38
C ARG A 205 8.55 14.47 22.19
N VAL A 206 8.41 13.35 21.49
CA VAL A 206 7.14 12.71 21.14
C VAL A 206 6.55 11.97 22.35
N PRO A 207 5.23 12.08 22.61
CA PRO A 207 4.52 11.25 23.58
C PRO A 207 4.65 9.75 23.24
N ALA A 208 4.71 8.90 24.25
CA ALA A 208 4.70 7.45 24.10
C ALA A 208 3.32 6.86 24.48
N PRO A 209 2.89 5.73 23.89
CA PRO A 209 3.07 5.28 22.52
C PRO A 209 1.97 5.85 21.61
N SER A 210 2.30 6.10 20.35
CA SER A 210 1.28 6.11 19.32
C SER A 210 1.89 5.57 18.03
N CYS A 211 1.42 4.39 17.64
CA CYS A 211 1.78 3.81 16.36
C CYS A 211 1.04 4.56 15.24
N GLY A 212 1.57 4.52 14.02
CA GLY A 212 1.01 5.24 12.88
C GLY A 212 1.66 6.60 12.64
N ILE A 213 0.86 7.56 12.20
CA ILE A 213 1.31 8.90 11.78
C ILE A 213 1.10 9.88 12.93
N LEU A 214 2.18 10.50 13.40
CA LEU A 214 2.13 11.48 14.48
C LEU A 214 2.50 12.85 13.97
N PHE A 215 1.73 13.83 14.41
CA PHE A 215 2.04 15.24 14.22
C PHE A 215 2.14 15.93 15.56
N TRP A 216 3.20 16.71 15.74
CA TRP A 216 3.32 17.64 16.86
C TRP A 216 4.04 18.90 16.42
N LYS A 217 4.02 19.92 17.26
CA LYS A 217 4.71 21.19 17.01
C LYS A 217 5.72 21.44 18.12
N ASN A 218 6.93 21.86 17.76
CA ASN A 218 7.86 22.53 18.69
C ASN A 218 8.54 23.65 17.93
N ASN A 219 8.72 24.81 18.57
CA ASN A 219 9.54 25.92 18.06
C ASN A 219 9.29 26.21 16.56
N ASP A 220 8.03 26.51 16.22
CA ASP A 220 7.53 26.87 14.88
C ASP A 220 7.61 25.81 13.77
N LEU A 221 8.24 24.66 14.02
CA LEU A 221 8.25 23.54 13.07
C LEU A 221 7.10 22.56 13.32
N GLN A 222 6.57 22.04 12.22
CA GLN A 222 5.71 20.86 12.21
C GLN A 222 6.60 19.63 12.15
N HIS A 223 6.39 18.74 13.11
CA HIS A 223 7.05 17.46 13.16
C HIS A 223 6.08 16.38 12.70
N MET A 224 6.54 15.51 11.80
CA MET A 224 5.84 14.32 11.38
C MET A 224 6.67 13.09 11.67
N ARG A 225 6.03 12.07 12.25
CA ARG A 225 6.63 10.74 12.38
C ARG A 225 5.72 9.68 11.81
N ILE A 226 6.29 8.80 10.99
CA ILE A 226 5.69 7.54 10.55
C ILE A 226 6.58 6.41 11.04
N MET A 227 6.01 5.34 11.55
CA MET A 227 6.76 4.23 12.10
C MET A 227 6.09 2.89 11.80
N ASP A 228 6.92 1.84 11.64
CA ASP A 228 6.48 0.47 11.40
C ASP A 228 5.61 0.34 10.11
N GLN A 229 5.97 1.11 9.08
CA GLN A 229 5.28 1.11 7.78
C GLN A 229 6.22 0.80 6.61
N SER A 230 5.69 0.10 5.62
CA SER A 230 6.33 -0.10 4.32
C SER A 230 6.37 1.20 3.51
N MET A 231 7.23 1.25 2.49
CA MET A 231 7.28 2.41 1.58
C MET A 231 5.98 2.63 0.80
N THR A 232 5.17 1.58 0.59
CA THR A 232 3.86 1.72 -0.06
C THR A 232 2.86 2.43 0.86
N GLU A 233 2.84 2.10 2.15
CA GLU A 233 2.00 2.77 3.14
C GLU A 233 2.44 4.21 3.39
N ILE A 234 3.77 4.45 3.42
CA ILE A 234 4.33 5.81 3.47
C ILE A 234 3.92 6.61 2.24
N ALA A 235 4.01 6.04 1.03
CA ALA A 235 3.57 6.70 -0.19
C ALA A 235 2.06 7.04 -0.17
N GLY A 236 1.20 6.11 0.26
CA GLY A 236 -0.23 6.39 0.45
C GLY A 236 -0.46 7.55 1.43
N THR A 237 0.26 7.53 2.55
CA THR A 237 0.24 8.62 3.54
C THR A 237 0.66 9.97 2.93
N LEU A 238 1.75 10.00 2.15
CA LEU A 238 2.18 11.20 1.45
C LEU A 238 1.16 11.68 0.41
N SER A 239 0.38 10.78 -0.20
CA SER A 239 -0.70 11.15 -1.12
C SER A 239 -1.83 11.87 -0.39
N LEU A 240 -2.22 11.37 0.78
CA LEU A 240 -3.28 11.93 1.59
C LEU A 240 -2.86 13.27 2.23
N LEU A 241 -1.63 13.34 2.72
CA LEU A 241 -1.13 14.47 3.50
C LEU A 241 -0.43 15.51 2.65
N GLY A 242 0.22 15.13 1.56
CA GLY A 242 0.99 16.03 0.70
C GLY A 242 0.22 17.27 0.28
N GLY A 243 -1.06 17.12 -0.10
CA GLY A 243 -1.91 18.26 -0.43
C GLY A 243 -2.39 19.09 0.77
N ARG A 244 -2.34 18.56 2.00
CA ARG A 244 -2.73 19.26 3.23
C ARG A 244 -1.56 19.93 3.95
N VAL A 245 -0.37 19.33 3.88
CA VAL A 245 0.81 19.75 4.68
C VAL A 245 1.99 20.20 3.83
N GLY A 246 2.04 19.85 2.54
CA GLY A 246 3.16 20.17 1.65
C GLY A 246 2.73 20.80 0.33
N GLU A 247 1.50 21.29 0.25
CA GLU A 247 0.91 21.97 -0.93
C GLU A 247 1.10 21.21 -2.25
N MET A 248 1.18 19.89 -2.16
CA MET A 248 1.30 19.04 -3.34
C MET A 248 -0.02 19.02 -4.10
N ASP A 249 0.05 18.87 -5.42
CA ASP A 249 -1.13 18.50 -6.19
C ASP A 249 -1.73 17.22 -5.59
N PRO A 250 -3.07 17.05 -5.58
CA PRO A 250 -3.73 15.86 -5.04
C PRO A 250 -3.58 14.66 -6.00
N LEU A 251 -2.34 14.29 -6.30
CA LEU A 251 -1.97 13.16 -7.15
C LEU A 251 -1.57 11.96 -6.28
N PRO A 252 -1.91 10.73 -6.68
CA PRO A 252 -1.39 9.53 -6.02
C PRO A 252 0.14 9.51 -6.02
N VAL A 253 0.72 9.04 -4.92
CA VAL A 253 2.17 8.83 -4.78
C VAL A 253 2.45 7.33 -4.91
N MET A 254 3.23 6.96 -5.92
CA MET A 254 3.65 5.60 -6.18
C MET A 254 5.03 5.32 -5.60
N ASN A 255 5.14 4.24 -4.82
CA ASN A 255 6.43 3.76 -4.34
C ASN A 255 7.30 3.26 -5.51
N ARG A 256 8.41 3.95 -5.78
CA ARG A 256 9.47 3.58 -6.73
C ARG A 256 10.85 3.60 -6.07
N THR A 257 10.89 3.43 -4.74
CA THR A 257 12.11 3.55 -3.95
C THR A 257 13.01 2.32 -4.05
N GLY A 258 12.42 1.14 -4.33
CA GLY A 258 13.11 -0.16 -4.24
C GLY A 258 13.40 -0.61 -2.80
N LEU A 259 13.03 0.19 -1.79
CA LEU A 259 13.25 -0.14 -0.38
C LEU A 259 12.21 -1.15 0.10
N THR A 260 12.68 -2.27 0.65
CA THR A 260 11.85 -3.34 1.22
C THR A 260 11.77 -3.23 2.74
N GLY A 261 10.88 -4.01 3.35
CA GLY A 261 10.68 -4.02 4.80
C GLY A 261 9.94 -2.77 5.29
N LYS A 262 10.04 -2.52 6.59
CA LYS A 262 9.35 -1.44 7.27
C LYS A 262 10.33 -0.36 7.73
N TRP A 263 9.83 0.85 7.88
CA TRP A 263 10.64 2.04 8.05
C TRP A 263 10.07 2.97 9.11
N VAL A 264 10.96 3.78 9.67
CA VAL A 264 10.65 4.95 10.48
C VAL A 264 11.09 6.18 9.70
N LEU A 265 10.15 7.07 9.46
CA LEU A 265 10.35 8.37 8.83
C LEU A 265 10.08 9.45 9.88
N ASN A 266 11.04 10.32 10.13
CA ASN A 266 10.83 11.56 10.89
C ASN A 266 11.07 12.74 9.94
N LEU A 267 10.22 13.75 9.99
CA LEU A 267 10.38 14.96 9.19
C LEU A 267 10.04 16.18 10.03
N ASP A 268 10.91 17.17 9.95
CA ASP A 268 10.74 18.48 10.57
C ASP A 268 10.64 19.52 9.44
N PHE A 269 9.51 20.22 9.33
CA PHE A 269 9.28 21.17 8.24
C PHE A 269 8.50 22.39 8.72
N ALA A 270 8.74 23.53 8.08
CA ALA A 270 7.96 24.73 8.28
C ALA A 270 6.54 24.51 7.73
N ARG A 271 5.52 24.98 8.44
CA ARG A 271 4.15 24.95 7.94
C ARG A 271 3.88 26.22 7.13
N GLU A 272 3.48 26.08 5.87
CA GLU A 272 2.89 27.18 5.13
C GLU A 272 1.52 27.55 5.74
N ARG A 273 1.29 28.82 6.04
CA ARG A 273 0.06 29.28 6.71
C ARG A 273 -1.09 29.47 5.72
N THR A 274 -1.54 28.42 5.03
CA THR A 274 -2.74 28.50 4.20
C THR A 274 -4.00 28.15 5.00
N GLY A 275 -4.71 29.17 5.48
CA GLY A 275 -6.05 29.03 6.06
C GLY A 275 -6.97 30.12 5.52
N PRO A 276 -8.31 29.91 5.48
CA PRO A 276 -9.28 30.88 4.95
C PRO A 276 -9.32 32.21 5.72
N SER A 277 -8.65 32.30 6.87
CA SER A 277 -8.52 33.50 7.71
C SER A 277 -7.09 34.07 7.75
N ALA A 278 -6.16 33.56 6.94
CA ALA A 278 -4.85 34.19 6.79
C ALA A 278 -5.00 35.44 5.91
N PRO A 279 -4.57 36.64 6.36
CA PRO A 279 -4.50 37.80 5.51
C PRO A 279 -3.70 37.47 4.25
N ALA A 280 -4.21 37.86 3.07
CA ALA A 280 -3.64 37.54 1.76
C ALA A 280 -2.19 38.05 1.55
N ASP A 281 -1.67 38.84 2.49
CA ASP A 281 -0.35 39.49 2.44
C ASP A 281 0.64 38.97 3.50
N GLU A 282 0.28 37.92 4.26
CA GLU A 282 1.18 37.28 5.22
C GLU A 282 1.39 35.78 4.87
N SER A 283 2.01 35.52 3.72
CA SER A 283 2.82 34.29 3.58
C SER A 283 4.05 34.44 4.48
N LEU A 284 3.87 34.27 5.79
CA LEU A 284 4.99 34.17 6.71
C LEU A 284 5.65 32.82 6.44
N SER A 285 6.67 32.80 5.59
CA SER A 285 7.60 31.67 5.50
C SER A 285 8.21 31.49 6.89
N LEU A 286 7.70 30.53 7.66
CA LEU A 286 8.29 30.21 8.95
C LEU A 286 9.73 29.74 8.73
N PRO A 287 10.69 30.09 9.60
CA PRO A 287 12.07 29.65 9.45
C PRO A 287 12.16 28.12 9.41
N GLY A 288 12.64 27.55 8.31
CA GLY A 288 12.82 26.10 8.14
C GLY A 288 12.63 25.64 6.70
N PRO A 289 12.97 24.38 6.37
CA PRO A 289 12.70 23.82 5.05
C PRO A 289 11.19 23.61 4.86
N ASP A 290 10.73 23.78 3.62
CA ASP A 290 9.40 23.32 3.23
C ASP A 290 9.30 21.78 3.29
N PHE A 291 8.09 21.25 3.13
CA PHE A 291 7.84 19.81 3.22
C PHE A 291 8.63 18.98 2.19
N ILE A 292 8.73 19.45 0.94
CA ILE A 292 9.39 18.73 -0.15
C ILE A 292 10.91 18.76 0.05
N GLN A 293 11.44 19.91 0.47
CA GLN A 293 12.83 20.07 0.84
C GLN A 293 13.18 19.18 2.03
N ALA A 294 12.35 19.15 3.09
CA ALA A 294 12.57 18.28 4.24
C ALA A 294 12.56 16.80 3.85
N LEU A 295 11.60 16.38 2.99
CA LEU A 295 11.53 15.01 2.48
C LEU A 295 12.81 14.61 1.73
N SER A 296 13.36 15.51 0.91
CA SER A 296 14.62 15.30 0.19
C SER A 296 15.84 15.32 1.12
N ASP A 297 15.99 16.35 1.93
CA ASP A 297 17.22 16.62 2.69
C ASP A 297 17.37 15.69 3.89
N GLN A 298 16.25 15.42 4.59
CA GLN A 298 16.25 14.66 5.85
C GLN A 298 16.01 13.17 5.63
N ALA A 299 15.12 12.81 4.70
CA ALA A 299 14.77 11.41 4.44
C ALA A 299 15.44 10.84 3.17
N GLY A 300 16.04 11.67 2.33
CA GLY A 300 16.62 11.22 1.07
C GLY A 300 15.57 10.73 0.07
N LEU A 301 14.33 11.16 0.23
CA LEU A 301 13.20 10.77 -0.61
C LEU A 301 12.82 11.94 -1.52
N VAL A 302 12.62 11.66 -2.80
CA VAL A 302 12.25 12.67 -3.79
C VAL A 302 10.97 12.28 -4.49
N LEU A 303 10.15 13.30 -4.80
CA LEU A 303 8.90 13.15 -5.54
C LEU A 303 9.11 13.68 -6.94
N THR A 304 8.86 12.84 -7.94
CA THR A 304 8.93 13.24 -9.36
C THR A 304 7.56 13.06 -10.01
N LYS A 305 7.04 14.09 -10.69
CA LYS A 305 5.80 13.95 -11.44
C LYS A 305 6.00 13.01 -12.63
N GLY A 306 5.03 12.13 -12.87
CA GLY A 306 5.09 11.18 -13.96
C GLY A 306 3.72 10.64 -14.32
N ILE A 307 3.71 9.67 -15.23
CA ILE A 307 2.53 8.87 -15.57
C ILE A 307 2.75 7.46 -15.04
N GLY A 308 1.78 6.95 -14.29
CA GLY A 308 1.87 5.63 -13.67
C GLY A 308 0.55 4.89 -13.73
N LYS A 309 0.64 3.55 -13.67
CA LYS A 309 -0.52 2.68 -13.48
C LYS A 309 -0.87 2.64 -12.00
N VAL A 310 -1.98 3.28 -11.64
CA VAL A 310 -2.49 3.31 -10.27
C VAL A 310 -3.46 2.13 -10.10
N PRO A 311 -3.24 1.24 -9.12
CA PRO A 311 -4.24 0.26 -8.75
C PRO A 311 -5.46 1.01 -8.17
N SER A 312 -6.62 0.77 -8.76
CA SER A 312 -7.89 1.36 -8.35
C SER A 312 -8.85 0.25 -7.93
N TYR A 313 -9.53 0.47 -6.80
CA TYR A 313 -10.60 -0.41 -6.34
C TYR A 313 -11.92 0.14 -6.86
N VAL A 314 -12.62 -0.68 -7.65
CA VAL A 314 -13.88 -0.32 -8.29
C VAL A 314 -15.00 -1.06 -7.60
N ILE A 315 -15.99 -0.32 -7.10
CA ILE A 315 -17.22 -0.90 -6.54
C ILE A 315 -18.22 -1.05 -7.69
N ASP A 316 -18.48 -2.28 -8.10
CA ASP A 316 -19.46 -2.59 -9.16
C ASP A 316 -20.89 -2.59 -8.61
N HIS A 317 -21.06 -3.02 -7.36
CA HIS A 317 -22.36 -3.13 -6.74
C HIS A 317 -22.26 -3.11 -5.21
N VAL A 318 -23.22 -2.46 -4.57
CA VAL A 318 -23.45 -2.50 -3.13
C VAL A 318 -24.90 -2.10 -2.85
N GLU A 319 -25.55 -2.81 -1.95
CA GLU A 319 -26.90 -2.51 -1.47
C GLU A 319 -26.98 -2.61 0.06
N PRO A 320 -28.05 -2.06 0.69
CA PRO A 320 -28.24 -2.16 2.13
C PRO A 320 -28.22 -3.62 2.61
N ALA A 321 -27.77 -3.82 3.85
CA ALA A 321 -27.62 -5.17 4.40
C ALA A 321 -28.94 -5.96 4.37
N SER A 322 -28.89 -7.20 3.88
CA SER A 322 -29.99 -8.14 4.01
C SER A 322 -30.27 -8.43 5.50
N PRO A 323 -31.51 -8.81 5.88
CA PRO A 323 -31.81 -9.29 7.23
C PRO A 323 -30.88 -10.43 7.65
N ASN A 324 -30.58 -10.52 8.96
CA ASN A 324 -29.67 -11.52 9.54
C ASN A 324 -30.20 -12.94 9.42
#